data_AF-A0A1M2VKS0-F1
#
_entry.id   AF-A0A1M2VKS0-F1
#
_cell.length_a   1.000
_cell.length_b   1.000
_cell.length_c   1.000
_cell.angle_alpha   90.00
_cell.angle_beta   90.00
_cell.angle_gamma   90.00
#
_symmetry.space_group_name_H-M   'P 1'
#
loop_
_entity.id
_entity.type
_entity.pdbx_description
1 polymer ?
#
loop_
_entity_poly.entity_id
_entity_poly.type
_entity_poly.pdbx_seq_one_letter_code
_entity_poly.pdbx_strand_id
1 'polypeptide(L)'
;MGVGHKLPQLPLEVYTEAFTYLFSFGGNMSLMTLLSLLATSRHIRTAASPNVIWRPYYRVHYTHSVWAHEKWRHAHYHGDYRLQYFARRTRDKQGLRLLDDIRTQVIGRGPRACKLVNEFSFDVWDALRSERLLLVPEFFRQPWEGAGLAAPNAFPRRYWAGVAQGIIARSWAVRMWRRVASGDPSVSFEDMIAGFSAFHEWSPAEVRRGVSEL
;
A
#
# COMPACT_ATOMS: atom_id res chain seq x y z
N MET A 1 25.83 15.83 43.28
CA MET A 1 25.15 14.59 42.83
C MET A 1 23.72 14.94 42.50
N GLY A 2 23.37 15.07 41.22
CA GLY A 2 22.02 15.48 40.81
C GLY A 2 21.03 14.32 41.01
N VAL A 3 20.00 14.54 41.82
CA VAL A 3 18.87 13.62 41.97
C VAL A 3 18.16 13.59 40.63
N GLY A 4 18.38 12.53 39.85
CA GLY A 4 17.66 12.30 38.60
C GLY A 4 16.18 12.10 38.90
N HIS A 5 15.39 13.16 38.77
CA HIS A 5 13.94 13.08 38.85
C HIS A 5 13.46 12.10 37.77
N LYS A 6 13.11 10.88 38.17
CA LYS A 6 12.35 9.97 37.31
C LYS A 6 10.97 10.59 37.16
N LEU A 7 10.67 11.11 35.96
CA LEU A 7 9.31 11.46 35.59
C LEU A 7 8.39 10.27 35.94
N PRO A 8 7.22 10.51 36.54
CA PRO A 8 6.27 9.44 36.81
C PRO A 8 5.93 8.75 35.48
N GLN A 9 6.23 7.45 35.39
CA GLN A 9 5.90 6.66 34.22
C GLN A 9 4.41 6.39 34.25
N LEU A 10 3.69 6.91 33.24
CA LEU A 10 2.29 6.57 33.06
C LEU A 10 2.16 5.06 32.78
N PRO A 11 1.03 4.44 33.15
CA PRO A 11 0.74 3.06 32.77
C PRO A 11 0.79 2.88 31.24
N LEU A 12 1.16 1.67 30.81
CA LEU A 12 1.33 1.33 29.39
C LEU A 12 0.02 1.51 28.60
N GLU A 13 -1.10 1.25 29.26
CA GLU A 13 -2.45 1.34 28.74
C GLU A 13 -2.79 2.79 28.36
N VAL A 14 -2.36 3.76 29.17
CA VAL A 14 -2.59 5.19 28.90
C VAL A 14 -1.83 5.63 27.65
N TYR A 15 -0.57 5.20 27.48
CA TYR A 15 0.18 5.47 26.27
C TYR A 15 -0.44 4.78 25.05
N THR A 16 -0.84 3.52 25.19
CA THR A 16 -1.44 2.74 24.12
C THR A 16 -2.72 3.42 23.62
N GLU A 17 -3.60 3.83 24.54
CA GLU A 17 -4.84 4.54 24.22
C GLU A 17 -4.55 5.88 23.54
N ALA A 18 -3.63 6.68 24.09
CA ALA A 18 -3.21 7.94 23.47
C ALA A 18 -2.68 7.75 22.03
N PHE A 19 -1.98 6.64 21.76
CA PHE A 19 -1.47 6.34 20.42
C PHE A 19 -2.54 5.86 19.45
N THR A 20 -3.68 5.34 19.92
CA THR A 20 -4.80 5.02 19.02
C THR A 20 -5.37 6.27 18.36
N TYR A 21 -5.39 7.41 19.07
CA TYR A 21 -5.84 8.70 18.53
C TYR A 21 -4.94 9.26 17.43
N LEU A 22 -3.68 8.81 17.33
CA LEU A 22 -2.80 9.23 16.23
C LEU A 22 -3.41 8.89 14.87
N PHE A 23 -4.16 7.79 14.78
CA PHE A 23 -4.85 7.39 13.55
C PHE A 23 -5.93 8.39 13.14
N SER A 24 -6.64 9.00 14.10
CA SER A 24 -7.72 9.96 13.86
C SER A 24 -7.26 11.24 13.19
N PHE A 25 -5.97 11.61 13.31
CA PHE A 25 -5.42 12.79 12.65
C PHE A 25 -5.14 12.57 11.15
N GLY A 26 -5.16 11.33 10.68
CA GLY A 26 -4.98 10.99 9.27
C GLY A 26 -3.58 11.29 8.71
N GLY A 27 -3.27 10.69 7.56
CA GLY A 27 -2.11 11.06 6.74
C GLY A 27 -0.73 10.61 7.24
N ASN A 28 0.30 10.99 6.49
CA ASN A 28 1.69 10.54 6.67
C ASN A 28 2.33 10.98 8.00
N MET A 29 1.90 12.11 8.56
CA MET A 29 2.46 12.64 9.82
C MET A 29 2.18 11.72 11.01
N SER A 30 0.98 11.11 11.05
CA SER A 30 0.61 10.17 12.11
C SER A 30 1.50 8.92 12.10
N LEU A 31 1.77 8.37 10.92
CA LEU A 31 2.67 7.23 10.74
C LEU A 31 4.11 7.60 11.13
N MET A 32 4.62 8.76 10.70
CA MET A 32 5.98 9.19 11.07
C MET A 32 6.13 9.36 12.57
N THR A 33 5.10 9.90 13.22
CA THR A 33 5.05 10.01 14.69
C THR A 33 5.10 8.62 15.33
N LEU A 34 4.30 7.67 14.85
CA LEU A 34 4.31 6.29 15.35
C LEU A 34 5.67 5.60 15.16
N LEU A 35 6.34 5.82 14.04
CA LEU A 35 7.69 5.30 13.80
C LEU A 35 8.72 5.92 14.75
N SER A 36 8.63 7.22 15.02
CA SER A 36 9.47 7.89 16.02
C SER A 36 9.23 7.34 17.42
N LEU A 37 7.98 7.07 17.80
CA LEU A 37 7.63 6.44 19.08
C LEU A 37 8.28 5.05 19.22
N LEU A 38 8.22 4.22 18.18
CA LEU A 38 8.90 2.91 18.17
C LEU A 38 10.43 3.02 18.37
N ALA A 39 11.04 4.11 17.89
CA ALA A 39 12.48 4.34 17.99
C ALA A 39 12.93 4.92 19.36
N THR A 40 12.01 5.48 20.15
CA THR A 40 12.37 6.32 21.32
C THR A 40 12.90 5.52 22.51
N SER A 41 12.09 4.62 23.10
CA SER A 41 12.48 3.85 24.29
C SER A 41 11.77 2.49 24.31
N ARG A 42 12.29 1.54 25.11
CA ARG A 42 11.65 0.21 25.24
C ARG A 42 10.21 0.30 25.74
N HIS A 43 9.95 1.18 26.70
CA HIS A 43 8.62 1.37 27.29
C HIS A 43 7.64 1.93 26.25
N ILE A 44 7.99 3.03 25.58
CA ILE A 44 7.16 3.65 24.53
C ILE A 44 6.98 2.73 23.34
N ARG A 45 8.02 2.02 22.92
CA ARG A 45 7.93 1.00 21.86
C ARG A 45 6.93 -0.10 22.21
N THR A 46 6.91 -0.53 23.48
CA THR A 46 5.97 -1.56 23.93
C THR A 46 4.53 -1.04 23.86
N ALA A 47 4.28 0.22 24.23
CA ALA A 47 2.96 0.84 24.12
C ALA A 47 2.53 1.11 22.66
N ALA A 48 3.47 1.37 21.76
CA ALA A 48 3.21 1.63 20.35
C ALA A 48 3.15 0.37 19.48
N SER A 49 3.42 -0.82 20.02
CA SER A 49 3.42 -2.09 19.28
C SER A 49 2.09 -2.86 19.16
N PRO A 50 1.07 -2.67 20.03
CA PRO A 50 -0.15 -3.48 20.00
C PRO A 50 -0.93 -3.38 18.68
N ASN A 51 -1.63 -4.48 18.35
CA ASN A 51 -2.43 -4.60 17.14
C ASN A 51 -3.59 -3.60 17.05
N VAL A 52 -4.10 -3.10 18.18
CA VAL A 52 -5.17 -2.07 18.20
C VAL A 52 -4.73 -0.80 17.46
N ILE A 53 -3.43 -0.49 17.47
CA ILE A 53 -2.85 0.65 16.73
C ILE A 53 -2.62 0.26 15.26
N TRP A 54 -1.90 -0.84 15.01
CA TRP A 54 -1.41 -1.14 13.65
C TRP A 54 -2.47 -1.71 12.71
N ARG A 55 -3.52 -2.35 13.22
CA ARG A 55 -4.58 -2.94 12.38
C ARG A 55 -5.35 -1.87 11.58
N PRO A 56 -5.84 -0.76 12.19
CA PRO A 56 -6.40 0.36 11.43
C PRO A 56 -5.47 0.90 10.35
N TYR A 57 -4.21 1.18 10.70
CA TYR A 57 -3.20 1.67 9.76
C TYR A 57 -3.00 0.73 8.57
N TYR A 58 -2.85 -0.56 8.86
CA TYR A 58 -2.65 -1.56 7.84
C TYR A 58 -3.83 -1.60 6.85
N ARG A 59 -5.06 -1.61 7.35
CA ARG A 59 -6.28 -1.72 6.53
C ARG A 59 -6.53 -0.49 5.67
N VAL A 60 -6.27 0.70 6.18
CA VAL A 60 -6.42 1.94 5.41
C VAL A 60 -5.34 2.06 4.34
N HIS A 61 -4.10 1.68 4.65
CA HIS A 61 -3.00 1.80 3.70
C HIS A 61 -3.03 0.73 2.61
N TYR A 62 -3.43 -0.50 2.96
CA TYR A 62 -3.42 -1.65 2.06
C TYR A 62 -4.84 -2.08 1.71
N THR A 63 -5.38 -1.43 0.68
CA THR A 63 -6.72 -1.73 0.18
C THR A 63 -6.70 -2.76 -0.95
N HIS A 64 -5.53 -3.06 -1.51
CA HIS A 64 -5.32 -4.02 -2.59
C HIS A 64 -4.29 -5.07 -2.20
N SER A 65 -4.64 -6.33 -2.36
CA SER A 65 -3.72 -7.44 -2.13
C SER A 65 -4.14 -8.67 -2.91
N VAL A 66 -3.20 -9.56 -3.15
CA VAL A 66 -3.53 -10.92 -3.57
C VAL A 66 -3.96 -11.69 -2.31
N TRP A 67 -5.21 -12.17 -2.28
CA TRP A 67 -5.79 -12.82 -1.09
C TRP A 67 -4.93 -13.98 -0.55
N ALA A 68 -4.36 -14.80 -1.45
CA ALA A 68 -3.48 -15.91 -1.06
C ALA A 68 -2.22 -15.42 -0.33
N HIS A 69 -1.60 -14.34 -0.81
CA HIS A 69 -0.43 -13.75 -0.16
C HIS A 69 -0.80 -13.11 1.17
N GLU A 70 -1.97 -12.49 1.25
CA GLU A 70 -2.47 -11.89 2.49
C GLU A 70 -2.76 -12.94 3.57
N LYS A 71 -3.43 -14.03 3.20
CA LYS A 71 -3.66 -15.17 4.09
C LYS A 71 -2.35 -15.77 4.59
N TRP A 72 -1.37 -15.94 3.70
CA TRP A 72 -0.04 -16.41 4.07
C TRP A 72 0.66 -15.44 5.04
N ARG A 73 0.67 -14.13 4.76
CA ARG A 73 1.27 -13.11 5.64
C ARG A 73 0.63 -13.15 7.03
N HIS A 74 -0.70 -13.18 7.09
CA HIS A 74 -1.41 -13.24 8.35
C HIS A 74 -1.03 -14.49 9.17
N ALA A 75 -0.92 -15.66 8.52
CA ALA A 75 -0.51 -16.89 9.17
C ALA A 75 0.96 -16.83 9.64
N HIS A 76 1.87 -16.37 8.77
CA HIS A 76 3.31 -16.30 9.02
C HIS A 76 3.67 -15.35 10.16
N TYR A 77 2.97 -14.22 10.28
CA TYR A 77 3.19 -13.23 11.33
C TYR A 77 2.22 -13.39 12.51
N HIS A 78 1.48 -14.51 12.60
CA HIS A 78 0.54 -14.80 13.69
C HIS A 78 -0.48 -13.67 13.97
N GLY A 79 -0.92 -12.97 12.92
CA GLY A 79 -1.84 -11.83 13.05
C GLY A 79 -1.21 -10.55 13.64
N ASP A 80 0.12 -10.45 13.79
CA ASP A 80 0.81 -9.21 14.14
C ASP A 80 0.76 -8.24 12.94
N TYR A 81 -0.08 -7.22 13.03
CA TYR A 81 -0.30 -6.24 11.96
C TYR A 81 0.90 -5.29 11.80
N ARG A 82 1.69 -5.06 12.85
CA ARG A 82 2.91 -4.24 12.76
C ARG A 82 3.95 -4.94 11.89
N LEU A 83 4.20 -6.22 12.15
CA LEU A 83 5.14 -7.01 11.34
C LEU A 83 4.65 -7.17 9.91
N GLN A 84 3.35 -7.43 9.71
CA GLN A 84 2.75 -7.47 8.37
C GLN A 84 2.92 -6.14 7.62
N TYR A 85 2.72 -5.01 8.31
CA TYR A 85 2.92 -3.68 7.74
C TYR A 85 4.36 -3.49 7.25
N PHE A 86 5.37 -3.80 8.08
CA PHE A 86 6.77 -3.67 7.68
C PHE A 86 7.16 -4.63 6.55
N ALA A 87 6.63 -5.85 6.55
CA ALA A 87 6.83 -6.80 5.46
C ALA A 87 6.26 -6.27 4.14
N ARG A 88 5.07 -5.69 4.18
CA ARG A 88 4.44 -5.05 3.03
C ARG A 88 5.21 -3.82 2.55
N ARG A 89 5.64 -2.94 3.44
CA ARG A 89 6.50 -1.79 3.07
C ARG A 89 7.81 -2.20 2.43
N THR A 90 8.37 -3.34 2.83
CA THR A 90 9.56 -3.91 2.17
C THR A 90 9.25 -4.33 0.75
N ARG A 91 8.12 -5.00 0.54
CA ARG A 91 7.64 -5.41 -0.79
C ARG A 91 7.31 -4.21 -1.68
N ASP A 92 6.69 -3.17 -1.14
CA ASP A 92 6.41 -1.90 -1.83
C ASP A 92 7.72 -1.29 -2.34
N LYS A 93 8.74 -1.16 -1.46
CA LYS A 93 10.04 -0.63 -1.84
C LYS A 93 10.69 -1.43 -2.97
N GLN A 94 10.58 -2.76 -2.94
CA GLN A 94 11.10 -3.61 -4.00
C GLN A 94 10.35 -3.42 -5.33
N GLY A 95 9.02 -3.33 -5.28
CA GLY A 95 8.20 -3.04 -6.47
C GLY A 95 8.48 -1.67 -7.07
N LEU A 96 8.65 -0.64 -6.23
CA LEU A 96 8.98 0.72 -6.66
C LEU A 96 10.39 0.80 -7.26
N ARG A 97 11.37 0.08 -6.70
CA ARG A 97 12.71 -0.04 -7.32
C ARG A 97 12.62 -0.69 -8.70
N LEU A 98 11.83 -1.75 -8.84
CA LEU A 98 11.62 -2.41 -10.13
C LEU A 98 10.94 -1.47 -11.14
N LEU A 99 10.03 -0.61 -10.68
CA LEU A 99 9.44 0.45 -11.51
C LEU A 99 10.48 1.48 -11.97
N ASP A 100 11.36 1.90 -11.06
CA ASP A 100 12.45 2.80 -11.41
C ASP A 100 13.40 2.18 -12.43
N ASP A 101 13.69 0.88 -12.31
CA ASP A 101 14.49 0.16 -13.31
C ASP A 101 13.78 0.08 -14.67
N ILE A 102 12.47 -0.18 -14.71
CA ILE A 102 11.66 -0.17 -15.94
C ILE A 102 11.70 1.20 -16.62
N ARG A 103 11.61 2.27 -15.82
CA ARG A 103 11.62 3.65 -16.26
C ARG A 103 12.98 4.07 -16.82
N THR A 104 14.06 3.71 -16.13
CA THR A 104 15.42 4.18 -16.44
C THR A 104 16.18 3.29 -17.42
N GLN A 105 15.92 1.98 -17.41
CA GLN A 105 16.65 1.01 -18.22
C GLN A 105 15.77 0.45 -19.33
N VAL A 106 16.10 0.79 -20.58
CA VAL A 106 15.38 0.32 -21.78
C VAL A 106 15.63 -1.19 -21.99
N ILE A 107 16.88 -1.63 -21.89
CA ILE A 107 17.26 -3.03 -22.05
C ILE A 107 16.75 -3.83 -20.85
N GLY A 108 16.02 -4.93 -21.11
CA GLY A 108 15.46 -5.79 -20.07
C GLY A 108 14.15 -5.28 -19.45
N ARG A 109 13.54 -4.24 -20.01
CA ARG A 109 12.25 -3.70 -19.54
C ARG A 109 11.14 -4.75 -19.52
N GLY A 110 11.01 -5.54 -20.58
CA GLY A 110 9.98 -6.58 -20.71
C GLY A 110 10.02 -7.62 -19.58
N PRO A 111 11.17 -8.29 -19.34
CA PRO A 111 11.34 -9.20 -18.22
C PRO A 111 11.05 -8.57 -16.85
N ARG A 112 11.46 -7.31 -16.62
CA ARG A 112 11.15 -6.59 -15.38
C ARG A 112 9.66 -6.30 -15.21
N ALA A 113 8.97 -5.90 -16.28
CA ALA A 113 7.53 -5.72 -16.26
C ALA A 113 6.80 -7.06 -16.00
N CYS A 114 7.27 -8.16 -16.58
CA CYS A 114 6.75 -9.50 -16.29
C CYS A 114 6.94 -9.86 -14.82
N LYS A 115 8.12 -9.59 -14.25
CA LYS A 115 8.40 -9.79 -12.83
C LYS A 115 7.46 -8.97 -11.94
N LEU A 116 7.25 -7.70 -12.27
CA LEU A 116 6.33 -6.82 -11.55
C LEU A 116 4.91 -7.41 -11.52
N VAL A 117 4.43 -7.91 -12.66
CA VAL A 117 3.07 -8.46 -12.79
C VAL A 117 2.92 -9.82 -12.11
N ASN A 118 3.90 -10.70 -12.30
CA ASN A 118 3.82 -12.10 -11.87
C ASN A 118 4.13 -12.27 -10.38
N GLU A 119 5.17 -11.59 -9.88
CA GLU A 119 5.61 -11.74 -8.51
C GLU A 119 4.91 -10.73 -7.59
N PHE A 120 4.90 -9.44 -7.95
CA PHE A 120 4.36 -8.40 -7.08
C PHE A 120 2.85 -8.23 -7.25
N SER A 121 2.37 -8.12 -8.49
CA SER A 121 0.94 -8.03 -8.81
C SER A 121 0.23 -6.95 -7.97
N PHE A 122 -1.00 -7.20 -7.53
CA PHE A 122 -1.77 -6.30 -6.68
C PHE A 122 -1.13 -6.01 -5.31
N ASP A 123 -0.06 -6.70 -4.91
CA ASP A 123 0.55 -6.43 -3.62
C ASP A 123 1.29 -5.08 -3.55
N VAL A 124 1.65 -4.50 -4.68
CA VAL A 124 2.32 -3.18 -4.73
C VAL A 124 1.39 -2.10 -5.27
N TRP A 125 0.11 -2.43 -5.45
CA TRP A 125 -0.86 -1.55 -6.11
C TRP A 125 -1.06 -0.23 -5.36
N ASP A 126 -1.21 -0.26 -4.04
CA ASP A 126 -1.38 0.95 -3.23
C ASP A 126 -0.11 1.82 -3.20
N ALA A 127 1.08 1.20 -3.28
CA ALA A 127 2.33 1.92 -3.42
C ALA A 127 2.43 2.62 -4.79
N LEU A 128 2.08 1.93 -5.88
CA LEU A 128 1.99 2.53 -7.21
C LEU A 128 0.93 3.65 -7.27
N ARG A 129 -0.19 3.49 -6.57
CA ARG A 129 -1.22 4.54 -6.45
C ARG A 129 -0.64 5.78 -5.79
N SER A 130 0.13 5.61 -4.73
CA SER A 130 0.79 6.73 -4.05
C SER A 130 1.75 7.47 -4.98
N GLU A 131 2.47 6.75 -5.85
CA GLU A 131 3.35 7.35 -6.87
C GLU A 131 2.60 8.20 -7.90
N ARG A 132 1.38 7.81 -8.27
CA ARG A 132 0.50 8.59 -9.17
C ARG A 132 0.05 9.91 -8.57
N LEU A 133 0.10 10.04 -7.25
CA LEU A 133 -0.34 11.22 -6.50
C LEU A 133 0.83 12.12 -6.07
N LEU A 134 2.08 11.80 -6.44
CA LEU A 134 3.25 12.60 -6.07
C LEU A 134 3.13 14.05 -6.53
N LEU A 135 3.38 15.04 -5.68
CA LEU A 135 3.29 16.44 -6.08
C LEU A 135 4.25 16.77 -7.24
N VAL A 136 3.72 17.41 -8.29
CA VAL A 136 4.49 17.96 -9.41
C VAL A 136 4.99 19.37 -9.10
N PRO A 137 5.94 19.94 -9.87
CA PRO A 137 6.33 21.34 -9.72
C PRO A 137 5.11 22.26 -9.86
N GLU A 138 5.11 23.36 -9.10
CA GLU A 138 3.97 24.26 -8.95
C GLU A 138 3.38 24.74 -10.28
N PHE A 139 4.23 25.04 -11.26
CA PHE A 139 3.84 25.45 -12.60
C PHE A 139 2.93 24.43 -13.33
N PHE A 140 3.02 23.16 -12.95
CA PHE A 140 2.24 22.09 -13.55
C PHE A 140 1.12 21.57 -12.65
N ARG A 141 0.93 22.18 -11.48
CA ARG A 141 -0.09 21.71 -10.54
C ARG A 141 -1.47 22.08 -11.02
N GLN A 142 -2.41 21.20 -10.72
CA GLN A 142 -3.83 21.50 -10.87
C GLN A 142 -4.34 22.23 -9.63
N PRO A 143 -5.42 23.04 -9.73
CA PRO A 143 -5.94 23.82 -8.59
C PRO A 143 -6.33 22.98 -7.36
N TRP A 144 -6.64 21.70 -7.56
CA TRP A 144 -7.02 20.76 -6.49
C TRP A 144 -5.82 20.01 -5.88
N GLU A 145 -4.61 20.19 -6.40
CA GLU A 145 -3.42 19.57 -5.83
C GLU A 145 -2.91 20.37 -4.63
N GLY A 146 -2.61 19.68 -3.52
CA GLY A 146 -2.19 20.31 -2.28
C GLY A 146 -0.84 21.04 -2.36
N ALA A 147 -0.59 21.90 -1.37
CA ALA A 147 0.70 22.56 -1.20
C ALA A 147 1.79 21.57 -0.73
N GLY A 148 3.02 21.76 -1.19
CA GLY A 148 4.17 20.98 -0.75
C GLY A 148 5.36 21.04 -1.71
N LEU A 149 6.44 20.35 -1.36
CA LEU A 149 7.60 20.22 -2.22
C LEU A 149 7.34 19.19 -3.32
N ALA A 150 7.69 19.53 -4.56
CA ALA A 150 7.59 18.62 -5.68
C ALA A 150 8.53 17.43 -5.50
N ALA A 151 8.06 16.22 -5.82
CA ALA A 151 8.91 15.05 -5.80
C ALA A 151 9.91 15.08 -6.96
N PRO A 152 11.15 14.59 -6.78
CA PRO A 152 12.10 14.49 -7.88
C PRO A 152 11.54 13.55 -8.95
N ASN A 153 11.58 13.99 -10.21
CA ASN A 153 11.05 13.25 -11.35
C ASN A 153 9.57 12.86 -11.18
N ALA A 154 8.74 13.71 -10.55
CA ALA A 154 7.33 13.42 -10.28
C ALA A 154 6.54 12.99 -11.53
N PHE A 155 6.68 13.72 -12.64
CA PHE A 155 5.98 13.40 -13.90
C PHE A 155 6.21 11.99 -14.42
N PRO A 156 7.46 11.58 -14.74
CA PRO A 156 7.68 10.24 -15.25
C PRO A 156 7.35 9.17 -14.22
N ARG A 157 7.49 9.43 -12.91
CA ARG A 157 7.06 8.50 -11.86
C ARG A 157 5.54 8.29 -11.86
N ARG A 158 4.75 9.37 -11.93
CA ARG A 158 3.29 9.31 -12.07
C ARG A 158 2.88 8.49 -13.29
N TYR A 159 3.45 8.81 -14.45
CA TYR A 159 3.16 8.13 -15.71
C TYR A 159 3.44 6.62 -15.61
N TRP A 160 4.66 6.24 -15.23
CA TRP A 160 5.06 4.84 -15.17
C TRP A 160 4.30 4.06 -14.11
N ALA A 161 3.96 4.68 -12.97
CA ALA A 161 3.12 4.05 -11.96
C ALA A 161 1.70 3.77 -12.49
N GLY A 162 1.12 4.68 -13.26
CA GLY A 162 -0.15 4.46 -13.98
C GLY A 162 -0.05 3.31 -14.97
N VAL A 163 0.96 3.34 -15.84
CA VAL A 163 1.23 2.26 -16.81
C VAL A 163 1.37 0.91 -16.10
N ALA A 164 2.13 0.85 -15.01
CA ALA A 164 2.34 -0.37 -14.23
C ALA A 164 1.04 -0.91 -13.62
N GLN A 165 0.20 -0.04 -13.04
CA GLN A 165 -1.13 -0.44 -12.55
C GLN A 165 -2.01 -0.97 -13.69
N GLY A 166 -2.03 -0.28 -14.83
CA GLY A 166 -2.77 -0.75 -16.01
C GLY A 166 -2.31 -2.12 -16.49
N ILE A 167 -1.00 -2.39 -16.51
CA ILE A 167 -0.46 -3.71 -16.89
C ILE A 167 -0.87 -4.78 -15.88
N ILE A 168 -0.79 -4.49 -14.57
CA ILE A 168 -1.22 -5.43 -13.52
C ILE A 168 -2.71 -5.77 -13.68
N ALA A 169 -3.57 -4.76 -13.86
CA ALA A 169 -5.00 -4.93 -14.03
C ALA A 169 -5.33 -5.74 -15.30
N ARG A 170 -4.78 -5.37 -16.45
CA ARG A 170 -5.01 -6.07 -17.72
C ARG A 170 -4.49 -7.50 -17.70
N SER A 171 -3.33 -7.76 -17.07
CA SER A 171 -2.82 -9.13 -16.94
C SER A 171 -3.75 -10.01 -16.09
N TRP A 172 -4.32 -9.45 -15.03
CA TRP A 172 -5.36 -10.14 -14.25
C TRP A 172 -6.60 -10.42 -15.10
N ALA A 173 -7.08 -9.44 -15.87
CA ALA A 173 -8.26 -9.61 -16.71
C ALA A 173 -8.07 -10.69 -17.78
N VAL A 174 -6.91 -10.73 -18.46
CA VAL A 174 -6.60 -11.78 -19.44
C VAL A 174 -6.57 -13.16 -18.77
N ARG A 175 -6.01 -13.29 -17.56
CA ARG A 175 -6.04 -14.57 -16.82
C ARG A 175 -7.46 -14.97 -16.43
N MET A 176 -8.28 -14.00 -16.03
CA MET A 176 -9.68 -14.23 -15.68
C MET A 176 -10.48 -14.66 -16.92
N TRP A 177 -10.38 -13.97 -18.05
CA TRP A 177 -11.06 -14.35 -19.28
C TRP A 177 -10.63 -15.71 -19.82
N ARG A 178 -9.35 -16.08 -19.66
CA ARG A 178 -8.90 -17.44 -19.99
C ARG A 178 -9.66 -18.50 -19.17
N ARG A 179 -9.96 -18.23 -17.90
CA ARG A 179 -10.75 -19.13 -17.03
C ARG A 179 -12.21 -19.19 -17.50
N VAL A 180 -12.80 -18.05 -17.87
CA VAL A 180 -14.15 -17.99 -18.46
C VAL A 180 -14.21 -18.83 -19.74
N ALA A 181 -13.24 -18.65 -20.64
CA ALA A 181 -13.18 -19.39 -21.90
C ALA A 181 -13.02 -20.91 -21.69
N SER A 182 -12.41 -21.34 -20.59
CA SER A 182 -12.33 -22.76 -20.21
C SER A 182 -13.59 -23.29 -19.49
N GLY A 183 -14.62 -22.47 -19.30
CA GLY A 183 -15.84 -22.86 -18.60
C GLY A 183 -15.68 -23.03 -17.09
N ASP A 184 -14.74 -22.30 -16.46
CA ASP A 184 -14.51 -22.36 -15.02
C ASP A 184 -15.75 -21.84 -14.24
N PRO A 185 -16.47 -22.70 -13.51
CA PRO A 185 -17.71 -22.33 -12.82
C PRO A 185 -17.49 -21.42 -11.61
N SER A 186 -16.24 -21.22 -11.18
CA SER A 186 -15.91 -20.35 -10.06
C SER A 186 -15.77 -18.87 -10.43
N VAL A 187 -15.89 -18.51 -11.72
CA VAL A 187 -15.87 -17.11 -12.16
C VAL A 187 -17.28 -16.54 -12.09
N SER A 188 -17.47 -15.51 -11.26
CA SER A 188 -18.77 -14.85 -11.12
C SER A 188 -19.02 -13.81 -12.21
N PHE A 189 -20.26 -13.31 -12.30
CA PHE A 189 -20.59 -12.21 -13.21
C PHE A 189 -19.82 -10.92 -12.86
N GLU A 190 -19.67 -10.62 -11.56
CA GLU A 190 -18.89 -9.46 -11.08
C GLU A 190 -17.42 -9.56 -11.52
N ASP A 191 -16.87 -10.77 -11.56
CA ASP A 191 -15.51 -11.00 -12.06
C ASP A 191 -15.38 -10.68 -13.56
N MET A 192 -16.40 -10.99 -14.35
CA MET A 192 -16.43 -10.65 -15.77
C MET A 192 -16.48 -9.13 -15.97
N ILE A 193 -17.37 -8.42 -15.25
CA ILE A 193 -17.47 -6.96 -15.30
C ILE A 193 -16.16 -6.30 -14.86
N ALA A 194 -15.58 -6.76 -13.75
CA ALA A 194 -14.28 -6.30 -13.28
C ALA A 194 -13.16 -6.53 -14.31
N GLY A 195 -13.25 -7.61 -15.11
CA GLY A 195 -12.37 -7.86 -16.25
C GLY A 195 -12.42 -6.77 -17.30
N PHE A 196 -13.61 -6.30 -17.67
CA PHE A 196 -13.76 -5.20 -18.63
C PHE A 196 -13.21 -3.89 -18.06
N SER A 197 -13.52 -3.56 -16.81
CA SER A 197 -13.05 -2.33 -16.15
C SER A 197 -11.52 -2.27 -16.02
N ALA A 198 -10.84 -3.41 -15.94
CA ALA A 198 -9.38 -3.46 -15.89
C ALA A 198 -8.70 -2.85 -17.13
N PHE A 199 -9.37 -2.79 -18.28
CA PHE A 199 -8.87 -2.11 -19.47
C PHE A 199 -8.91 -0.58 -19.36
N HIS A 200 -9.71 -0.06 -18.43
CA HIS A 200 -9.71 1.33 -18.01
C HIS A 200 -8.78 1.61 -16.82
N GLU A 201 -7.90 0.66 -16.47
CA GLU A 201 -6.93 0.76 -15.36
C GLU A 201 -7.55 0.70 -13.95
N TRP A 202 -8.77 0.17 -13.83
CA TRP A 202 -9.43 -0.02 -12.54
C TRP A 202 -8.99 -1.32 -11.88
N SER A 203 -8.83 -1.32 -10.55
CA SER A 203 -8.64 -2.57 -9.84
C SER A 203 -9.94 -3.37 -9.78
N PRO A 204 -9.91 -4.70 -9.93
CA PRO A 204 -11.09 -5.54 -9.70
C PRO A 204 -11.68 -5.35 -8.29
N ALA A 205 -10.82 -5.06 -7.30
CA ALA A 205 -11.27 -4.82 -5.92
C ALA A 205 -12.05 -3.51 -5.76
N GLU A 206 -11.91 -2.55 -6.68
CA GLU A 206 -12.67 -1.29 -6.68
C GLU A 206 -14.04 -1.50 -7.32
N VAL A 207 -14.07 -2.22 -8.44
CA VAL A 207 -15.31 -2.55 -9.15
C VAL A 207 -16.23 -3.38 -8.26
N ARG A 208 -15.70 -4.42 -7.59
CA ARG A 208 -16.51 -5.25 -6.68
C ARG A 208 -17.08 -4.47 -5.50
N ARG A 209 -16.34 -3.47 -4.99
CA ARG A 209 -16.85 -2.58 -3.93
C ARG A 209 -18.01 -1.74 -4.44
N GLY A 210 -17.86 -1.10 -5.61
CA GLY A 210 -18.94 -0.29 -6.20
C GLY A 210 -20.19 -1.08 -6.59
N VAL A 211 -20.03 -2.33 -7.04
CA VAL A 211 -21.19 -3.20 -7.39
C VAL A 211 -21.92 -3.71 -6.14
N SER A 212 -21.23 -3.89 -5.02
CA SER A 212 -21.86 -4.34 -3.76
C SER A 212 -22.64 -3.23 -3.04
N GLU A 213 -22.46 -1.98 -3.46
CA GLU A 213 -23.14 -0.79 -2.92
C GLU A 213 -24.39 -0.38 -3.73
N LEU A 214 -24.73 -1.14 -4.78
CA LEU A 214 -25.94 -1.00 -5.60
C LEU A 214 -27.00 -2.03 -5.19
#